data_AF-A0AAD5AER1-F1
#
_entry.id   AF-A0AAD5AER1-F1
#
_cell.length_a   1.000
_cell.length_b   1.000
_cell.length_c   1.000
_cell.angle_alpha   90.00
_cell.angle_beta   90.00
_cell.angle_gamma   90.00
#
_symmetry.space_group_name_H-M   'P 1'
#
loop_
_entity.id
_entity.type
_entity.pdbx_description
1 polymer ?
#
loop_
_entity_poly.entity_id
_entity_poly.type
_entity_poly.pdbx_seq_one_letter_code
_entity_poly.pdbx_strand_id
1 'polypeptide(L)'
;CELMNQGILALVSSTGCAAARALQSLTDAMHIPHLFVQRGGNGAPRAECVFNTRPDTEMYTLSVRPPVRLDNVLLTLLSDLHWRKFIIFYDADYDGMVRDAIIIINITVVIIITIIIIYGVECGE
;
A
#
# COMPACT_ATOMS: atom_id res chain seq x y z
N CYS A 1 25.50 -2.95 3.93
CA CYS A 1 26.76 -2.58 3.24
C CYS A 1 27.77 -3.73 3.17
N GLU A 2 27.85 -4.63 4.15
CA GLU A 2 28.79 -5.78 4.12
C GLU A 2 28.69 -6.62 2.83
N LEU A 3 27.46 -6.93 2.38
CA LEU A 3 27.22 -7.64 1.12
C LEU A 3 27.80 -6.93 -0.11
N MET A 4 27.85 -5.60 -0.11
CA MET A 4 28.43 -4.83 -1.22
C MET A 4 29.95 -4.98 -1.27
N ASN A 5 30.59 -5.10 -0.10
CA ASN A 5 32.03 -5.30 0.00
C ASN A 5 32.45 -6.72 -0.44
N GLN A 6 31.51 -7.67 -0.49
CA GLN A 6 31.74 -9.02 -1.01
C GLN A 6 31.62 -9.09 -2.54
N GLY A 7 31.21 -8.01 -3.22
CA GLY A 7 31.10 -7.98 -4.67
C GLY A 7 29.87 -8.70 -5.23
N ILE A 8 28.69 -8.41 -4.69
CA ILE A 8 27.42 -8.95 -5.23
C ILE A 8 27.07 -8.34 -6.60
N LEU A 9 26.48 -9.16 -7.48
CA LEU A 9 26.00 -8.73 -8.80
C LEU A 9 24.62 -8.08 -8.75
N ALA A 10 23.80 -8.47 -7.78
CA ALA A 10 22.46 -7.93 -7.56
C ALA A 10 22.06 -8.09 -6.08
N LEU A 11 21.17 -7.22 -5.63
CA LEU A 11 20.57 -7.28 -4.30
C LEU A 11 19.11 -7.71 -4.44
N VAL A 12 18.70 -8.74 -3.71
CA VAL A 12 17.29 -9.13 -3.59
C VAL A 12 16.83 -8.83 -2.16
N SER A 13 15.76 -8.06 -2.01
CA SER A 13 15.23 -7.73 -0.67
C SER A 13 13.73 -8.03 -0.55
N SER A 14 13.32 -8.52 0.62
CA SER A 14 11.91 -8.66 0.98
C SER A 14 11.62 -7.91 2.28
N THR A 15 11.24 -6.64 2.15
CA THR A 15 11.10 -5.72 3.28
C THR A 15 9.90 -4.78 3.10
N GLY A 16 9.58 -3.99 4.12
CA GLY A 16 8.55 -2.94 4.05
C GLY A 16 9.06 -1.65 3.40
N CYS A 17 8.17 -0.71 3.10
CA CYS A 17 8.48 0.50 2.32
C CYS A 17 9.54 1.42 2.96
N ALA A 18 9.63 1.48 4.29
CA ALA A 18 10.65 2.28 4.97
C ALA A 18 12.07 1.77 4.67
N ALA A 19 12.29 0.46 4.81
CA ALA A 19 13.56 -0.17 4.48
C ALA A 19 13.84 -0.14 2.97
N ALA A 20 12.82 -0.38 2.15
CA ALA A 20 12.93 -0.34 0.69
C ALA A 20 13.43 1.01 0.17
N ARG A 21 12.95 2.12 0.73
CA ARG A 21 13.42 3.48 0.38
C ARG A 21 14.90 3.69 0.72
N ALA A 22 15.33 3.23 1.90
CA ALA A 22 16.73 3.33 2.29
C ALA A 22 17.63 2.46 1.39
N LEU A 23 17.18 1.24 1.05
CA LEU A 23 17.90 0.36 0.14
C LEU A 23 17.97 0.93 -1.27
N GLN A 24 16.90 1.54 -1.78
CA GLN A 24 16.89 2.19 -3.09
C GLN A 24 17.95 3.29 -3.19
N SER A 25 17.99 4.19 -2.19
CA SER A 25 19.02 5.25 -2.17
C SER A 25 20.45 4.69 -2.15
N LEU A 26 20.67 3.55 -1.48
CA LEU A 26 21.97 2.90 -1.42
C LEU A 26 22.32 2.20 -2.74
N THR A 27 21.37 1.50 -3.36
CA THR A 27 21.57 0.74 -4.61
C THR A 27 21.78 1.67 -5.78
N ASP A 28 21.10 2.82 -5.80
CA ASP A 28 21.28 3.85 -6.82
C ASP A 28 22.67 4.50 -6.70
N ALA A 29 23.17 4.75 -5.49
CA ALA A 29 24.52 5.27 -5.29
C ALA A 29 25.61 4.29 -5.74
N MET A 30 25.37 3.00 -5.56
CA MET A 30 26.34 1.93 -5.85
C MET A 30 26.19 1.30 -7.23
N HIS A 31 25.18 1.71 -8.01
CA HIS A 31 24.83 1.13 -9.32
C HIS A 31 24.64 -0.40 -9.25
N ILE A 32 24.00 -0.89 -8.18
CA ILE A 32 23.73 -2.32 -7.97
C ILE A 32 22.25 -2.59 -8.28
N PRO A 33 21.93 -3.48 -9.24
CA PRO A 33 20.55 -3.88 -9.50
C PRO A 33 19.88 -4.42 -8.24
N HIS A 34 18.71 -3.88 -7.91
CA HIS A 34 17.98 -4.19 -6.69
C HIS A 34 16.57 -4.70 -7.02
N LEU A 35 16.36 -6.00 -6.81
CA LEU A 35 15.07 -6.66 -6.95
C LEU A 35 14.32 -6.56 -5.61
N PHE A 36 13.28 -5.73 -5.59
CA PHE A 36 12.49 -5.45 -4.40
C PHE A 36 11.18 -6.24 -4.39
N VAL A 37 11.00 -7.05 -3.36
CA VAL A 37 9.75 -7.76 -3.08
C VAL A 37 9.08 -7.11 -1.88
N GLN A 38 8.10 -6.24 -2.13
CA GLN A 38 7.38 -5.57 -1.05
C GLN A 38 6.69 -6.58 -0.13
N ARG A 39 7.04 -6.52 1.16
CA ARG A 39 6.31 -7.24 2.21
C ARG A 39 5.04 -6.44 2.56
N GLY A 40 3.88 -7.10 2.59
CA GLY A 40 2.64 -6.48 3.02
C GLY A 40 2.63 -6.20 4.53
N GLY A 41 1.81 -5.25 4.97
CA GLY A 41 1.39 -5.15 6.38
C GLY A 41 0.66 -6.44 6.78
N ASN A 42 0.67 -6.81 8.06
CA ASN A 42 0.27 -8.12 8.59
C ASN A 42 -1.19 -8.54 8.25
N GLY A 43 -1.47 -8.88 6.99
CA GLY A 43 -2.81 -9.12 6.46
C GLY A 43 -3.48 -7.89 5.83
N ALA A 44 -2.92 -6.69 6.02
CA ALA A 44 -3.45 -5.46 5.42
C ALA A 44 -3.23 -5.43 3.89
N PRO A 45 -4.16 -4.82 3.12
CA PRO A 45 -3.97 -4.62 1.69
C PRO A 45 -2.67 -3.85 1.41
N ARG A 46 -2.00 -4.20 0.33
CA ARG A 46 -0.73 -3.55 -0.03
C ARG A 46 -1.00 -2.20 -0.67
N ALA A 47 -0.34 -1.15 -0.19
CA ALA A 47 -0.18 0.11 -0.89
C ALA A 47 1.19 0.14 -1.57
N GLU A 48 1.30 0.68 -2.78
CA GLU A 48 2.59 0.73 -3.50
C GLU A 48 3.58 1.63 -2.75
N CYS A 49 4.85 1.23 -2.63
CA CYS A 49 5.85 2.05 -1.95
C CYS A 49 6.19 3.29 -2.81
N VAL A 50 6.22 4.46 -2.18
CA VAL A 50 6.70 5.69 -2.82
C VAL A 50 8.23 5.71 -2.76
N PHE A 51 8.89 5.71 -3.92
CA PHE A 51 10.35 5.81 -4.03
C PHE A 51 10.80 7.23 -4.34
N ASN A 52 12.07 7.53 -4.02
CA ASN A 52 12.66 8.82 -4.34
C ASN A 52 13.02 8.84 -5.83
N THR A 53 12.17 9.43 -6.66
CA THR A 53 12.46 9.65 -8.07
C THR A 53 13.28 10.93 -8.23
N ARG A 54 14.47 10.84 -8.81
CA ARG A 54 15.27 12.00 -9.20
C ARG A 54 15.40 12.01 -10.72
N PRO A 55 15.12 13.14 -11.41
CA PRO A 55 15.00 13.17 -12.87
C PRO A 55 16.29 12.75 -13.61
N ASP A 56 17.46 12.93 -12.99
CA ASP A 56 18.76 12.66 -13.62
C ASP A 56 19.49 11.43 -13.04
N THR A 57 18.81 10.62 -12.22
CA THR A 57 19.44 9.48 -11.54
C THR A 57 18.84 8.17 -12.07
N GLU A 58 19.72 7.27 -12.52
CA GLU A 58 19.33 5.92 -12.90
C GLU A 58 18.74 5.18 -11.69
N MET A 59 17.55 4.63 -11.87
CA MET A 59 16.86 3.88 -10.83
C MET A 59 17.27 2.41 -10.92
N TYR A 60 17.92 1.91 -9.88
CA TYR A 60 18.39 0.52 -9.84
C TYR A 60 17.40 -0.41 -9.11
N THR A 61 16.34 0.14 -8.51
CA THR A 61 15.32 -0.64 -7.81
C THR A 61 14.17 -1.03 -8.73
N LEU A 62 13.94 -2.33 -8.86
CA LEU A 62 12.86 -2.94 -9.63
C LEU A 62 11.88 -3.64 -8.67
N SER A 63 10.63 -3.15 -8.65
CA SER A 63 9.54 -3.82 -7.94
C SER A 63 9.15 -5.11 -8.67
N VAL A 64 9.31 -6.26 -8.01
CA VAL A 64 8.99 -7.57 -8.58
C VAL A 64 7.47 -7.87 -8.51
N ARG A 65 6.77 -7.24 -7.56
CA ARG A 65 5.32 -7.43 -7.42
C ARG A 65 4.57 -6.59 -8.47
N PRO A 66 3.46 -7.09 -9.04
CA PRO A 66 2.60 -6.30 -9.92
C PRO A 66 2.11 -5.03 -9.23
N PRO A 67 1.81 -3.95 -9.97
CA PRO A 67 1.25 -2.74 -9.37
C PRO A 67 -0.09 -3.03 -8.68
N VAL A 68 -0.36 -2.35 -7.57
CA VAL A 68 -1.65 -2.41 -6.89
C VAL A 68 -2.73 -1.83 -7.80
N ARG A 69 -3.76 -2.61 -8.14
CA ARG A 69 -4.90 -2.18 -8.98
C ARG A 69 -6.25 -2.34 -8.28
N LEU A 70 -6.24 -2.30 -6.94
CA LEU A 70 -7.44 -2.43 -6.11
C LEU A 70 -8.48 -1.36 -6.47
N ASP A 71 -8.04 -0.13 -6.75
CA ASP A 71 -8.91 1.00 -7.09
C ASP A 71 -9.77 0.71 -8.32
N ASN A 72 -9.16 0.15 -9.37
CA ASN A 72 -9.88 -0.19 -10.60
C ASN A 72 -10.94 -1.27 -10.35
N VAL A 73 -10.59 -2.31 -9.59
CA VAL A 73 -11.51 -3.40 -9.27
C VAL A 73 -12.66 -2.88 -8.40
N LEU A 74 -12.36 -2.03 -7.42
CA LEU A 74 -13.35 -1.44 -6.55
C LEU A 74 -14.32 -0.54 -7.32
N LEU A 75 -13.81 0.32 -8.21
CA LEU A 75 -14.64 1.18 -9.04
C LEU A 75 -15.56 0.38 -9.97
N THR A 76 -15.05 -0.69 -10.59
CA THR A 76 -15.88 -1.59 -11.41
C THR A 76 -16.97 -2.24 -10.57
N LEU A 77 -16.63 -2.77 -9.38
CA LEU A 77 -17.63 -3.38 -8.49
C LEU A 77 -18.71 -2.39 -8.04
N LEU A 78 -18.32 -1.17 -7.66
CA LEU A 78 -19.27 -0.14 -7.24
C LEU A 78 -20.22 0.25 -8.38
N SER A 79 -19.69 0.32 -9.60
CA SER A 79 -20.47 0.58 -10.81
C SER A 79 -21.45 -0.55 -11.09
N ASP A 80 -20.98 -1.80 -11.12
CA ASP A 80 -21.77 -2.98 -11.44
C ASP A 80 -22.88 -3.25 -10.41
N LEU A 81 -22.63 -2.91 -9.14
CA LEU A 81 -23.62 -3.01 -8.06
C LEU A 81 -24.53 -1.78 -7.95
N HIS A 82 -24.32 -0.75 -8.77
CA HIS A 82 -25.06 0.52 -8.76
C HIS A 82 -25.11 1.21 -7.38
N TRP A 83 -24.06 1.09 -6.58
CA TRP A 83 -23.99 1.71 -5.25
C TRP A 83 -23.79 3.22 -5.36
N ARG A 84 -24.72 4.01 -4.81
CA ARG A 84 -24.65 5.49 -4.76
C ARG A 84 -23.99 6.04 -3.50
N LYS A 85 -24.09 5.29 -2.39
CA LYS A 85 -23.47 5.61 -1.09
C LYS A 85 -22.82 4.33 -0.56
N PHE A 86 -21.57 4.40 -0.17
CA PHE A 86 -20.82 3.26 0.37
C PHE A 86 -19.79 3.76 1.38
N ILE A 87 -19.32 2.85 2.22
CA ILE A 87 -18.28 3.12 3.22
C ILE A 87 -17.18 2.08 3.00
N ILE A 88 -15.94 2.53 2.94
CA ILE A 88 -14.76 1.65 2.87
C ILE A 88 -14.18 1.56 4.27
N PHE A 89 -13.86 0.34 4.70
CA PHE A 89 -13.21 0.08 5.96
C PHE A 89 -11.80 -0.44 5.72
N TYR A 90 -10.83 0.13 6.42
CA TYR A 90 -9.44 -0.31 6.37
C TYR A 90 -8.82 -0.41 7.76
N ASP A 91 -7.74 -1.17 7.85
CA ASP A 91 -6.90 -1.29 9.03
C ASP A 91 -5.92 -0.10 9.12
N ALA A 92 -5.59 0.35 10.34
CA ALA A 92 -4.67 1.47 10.58
C ALA A 92 -3.30 1.29 9.91
N ASP A 93 -2.88 0.06 9.65
CA ASP A 93 -1.65 -0.29 8.93
C ASP A 93 -1.75 -0.10 7.40
N TYR A 94 -2.92 0.28 6.87
CA TYR A 94 -3.12 0.58 5.46
C TYR A 94 -2.63 2.00 5.13
N ASP A 95 -1.43 2.07 4.54
CA ASP A 95 -0.77 3.30 4.08
C ASP A 95 -1.36 3.88 2.77
N GLY A 96 -2.52 3.37 2.33
CA GLY A 96 -3.19 3.86 1.12
C GLY A 96 -3.78 5.25 1.35
N MET A 97 -3.20 6.24 0.67
CA MET A 97 -3.61 7.64 0.72
C MET A 97 -4.95 7.88 0.02
N VAL A 98 -6.04 7.36 0.57
CA VAL A 98 -7.39 7.77 0.19
C VAL A 98 -7.78 8.84 1.22
N ARG A 99 -7.70 10.11 0.84
CA ARG A 99 -7.88 11.25 1.76
C ARG A 99 -9.33 11.72 1.90
N ASP A 100 -10.21 11.22 1.05
CA ASP A 100 -11.59 11.67 0.99
C ASP A 100 -12.52 10.49 1.33
N ALA A 101 -13.23 10.63 2.46
CA ALA A 101 -14.30 9.76 2.96
C ALA A 101 -13.90 8.39 3.53
N ILE A 102 -13.08 8.35 4.59
CA ILE A 102 -12.80 7.07 5.25
C ILE A 102 -12.90 7.11 6.77
N ILE A 103 -13.64 6.13 7.26
CA ILE A 103 -13.86 5.87 8.67
C ILE A 103 -12.84 4.82 9.10
N ILE A 104 -11.85 5.26 9.89
CA ILE A 104 -10.96 4.35 10.62
C ILE A 104 -11.84 3.54 11.57
N ILE A 105 -11.95 2.24 11.33
CA ILE A 105 -12.68 1.37 12.26
C ILE A 105 -11.82 1.16 13.51
N ASN A 106 -12.23 1.76 14.63
CA ASN A 106 -11.94 1.21 15.94
C ASN A 106 -13.04 0.20 16.31
N ILE A 107 -12.82 -0.72 17.25
CA ILE A 107 -13.82 -1.74 17.65
C ILE A 107 -15.16 -1.11 18.08
N THR A 108 -15.09 0.09 18.67
CA THR A 108 -16.26 0.92 19.01
C THR A 108 -17.08 1.32 17.78
N VAL A 109 -16.41 1.61 16.65
CA VAL A 109 -17.05 1.99 15.39
C VAL A 109 -17.68 0.77 14.70
N VAL A 110 -17.05 -0.41 14.75
CA VAL A 110 -17.69 -1.66 14.29
C VAL A 110 -19.00 -1.87 15.01
N ILE A 111 -18.99 -1.75 16.34
CA ILE A 111 -20.19 -1.95 17.17
C ILE A 111 -21.26 -0.94 16.79
N ILE A 112 -20.92 0.35 16.65
CA ILE A 112 -21.89 1.39 16.27
C ILE A 112 -22.47 1.13 14.88
N ILE A 113 -21.64 0.77 13.89
CA ILE A 113 -22.13 0.51 12.52
C ILE A 113 -22.94 -0.78 12.47
N THR A 114 -22.53 -1.82 13.19
CA THR A 114 -23.31 -3.07 13.31
C THR A 114 -24.65 -2.79 13.98
N ILE A 115 -24.70 -1.93 14.99
CA ILE A 115 -25.95 -1.47 15.61
C ILE A 115 -26.78 -0.68 14.59
N ILE A 116 -26.21 0.28 13.85
CA ILE A 116 -26.96 1.06 12.85
C ILE A 116 -27.55 0.16 11.75
N ILE A 117 -26.78 -0.82 11.27
CA ILE A 117 -27.21 -1.78 10.24
C ILE A 117 -28.25 -2.77 10.79
N ILE A 118 -28.06 -3.33 11.99
CA ILE A 118 -28.99 -4.30 12.61
C ILE A 118 -30.29 -3.62 13.05
N TYR A 119 -30.19 -2.42 13.64
CA TYR A 119 -31.34 -1.69 14.18
C TYR A 119 -31.97 -0.73 13.17
N GLY A 120 -31.50 -0.71 11.92
CA GLY A 120 -32.16 -0.03 10.81
C GLY A 120 -32.37 1.46 11.06
N VAL A 121 -31.41 2.14 11.70
CA VAL A 121 -31.48 3.60 11.80
C VAL A 121 -31.18 4.14 10.40
N GLU A 122 -32.24 4.43 9.65
CA GLU A 122 -32.17 5.16 8.39
C GLU A 122 -31.27 6.38 8.61
N CYS A 123 -30.11 6.38 7.96
CA CYS A 123 -29.34 7.61 7.78
C CYS A 123 -30.21 8.54 6.93
N GLY A 124 -31.02 9.35 7.61
CA GLY A 124 -31.81 10.43 7.03
C GLY A 124 -30.93 11.36 6.19
N GLU A 125 -31.55 11.91 5.15
CA GLU A 125 -30.97 12.75 4.10
C GLU A 125 -29.94 13.79 4.56
#